data_AF-A0AA37K6E0-F1
#
_entry.id   AF-A0AA37K6E0-F1
#
_cell.length_a   1.000
_cell.length_b   1.000
_cell.length_c   1.000
_cell.angle_alpha   90.00
_cell.angle_beta   90.00
_cell.angle_gamma   90.00
#
_symmetry.space_group_name_H-M   'P 1'
#
loop_
_entity.id
_entity.type
_entity.pdbx_description
1 polymer ?
#
loop_
_entity_poly.entity_id
_entity_poly.type
_entity_poly.pdbx_seq_one_letter_code
_entity_poly.pdbx_strand_id
1 'polypeptide(L)'
;MRRIFTALLLSLCFAFPLIACGEAAEAAPQQTSPASEPAPAADPEKTIEDIADSENSRIGEFQHSYFLPPSGGFSIESVTYYPEFDVKEKVLKNVIAVEAVSDFDALKAFMSERGTVQLFDKSGNEYYNLSSGAWRDAENDRLYMLYYTDEDISNYSYIVIGQFDSEKNDGKTTLTYEIAR
;
A
#
# COMPACT_ATOMS: atom_id res chain seq x y z
N MET A 1 14.38 -46.03 25.04
CA MET A 1 13.40 -47.09 24.70
C MET A 1 12.65 -46.61 23.46
N ARG A 2 12.86 -47.21 22.28
CA ARG A 2 11.94 -48.19 21.62
C ARG A 2 10.55 -47.57 21.37
N ARG A 3 9.99 -47.40 20.15
CA ARG A 3 10.15 -48.08 18.85
C ARG A 3 9.64 -47.22 17.68
N ILE A 4 10.25 -47.47 16.52
CA ILE A 4 9.84 -47.12 15.15
C ILE A 4 8.64 -47.99 14.73
N PHE A 5 7.72 -47.47 13.91
CA PHE A 5 6.95 -48.29 12.96
C PHE A 5 6.70 -47.54 11.65
N THR A 6 7.45 -47.98 10.64
CA THR A 6 7.27 -47.84 9.20
C THR A 6 6.12 -48.75 8.73
N ALA A 7 5.34 -48.35 7.72
CA ALA A 7 4.98 -49.22 6.60
C ALA A 7 4.21 -48.47 5.49
N LEU A 8 4.92 -48.31 4.38
CA LEU A 8 4.45 -48.08 3.01
C LEU A 8 3.73 -49.35 2.52
N LEU A 9 2.64 -49.23 1.75
CA LEU A 9 2.10 -50.36 0.98
C LEU A 9 1.58 -49.89 -0.39
N LEU A 10 2.46 -50.04 -1.38
CA LEU A 10 2.15 -50.17 -2.80
C LEU A 10 1.29 -51.43 -3.00
N SER A 11 0.22 -51.34 -3.79
CA SER A 11 -0.40 -52.53 -4.39
C SER A 11 -0.71 -52.26 -5.86
N LEU A 12 -0.03 -53.04 -6.69
CA LEU A 12 -0.03 -53.08 -8.14
C LEU A 12 -0.86 -54.32 -8.53
N CYS A 13 -1.94 -54.16 -9.29
CA CYS A 13 -2.65 -55.29 -9.92
C CYS A 13 -2.92 -54.97 -11.39
N PHE A 14 -2.12 -55.59 -12.25
CA PHE A 14 -2.40 -55.80 -13.68
C PHE A 14 -3.45 -56.91 -13.84
N ALA A 15 -4.44 -56.70 -14.70
CA ALA A 15 -5.06 -57.77 -15.49
C ALA A 15 -5.85 -57.18 -16.68
N PHE A 16 -5.38 -57.46 -17.90
CA PHE A 16 -6.15 -57.38 -19.15
C PHE A 16 -7.13 -58.56 -19.25
N PRO A 17 -8.17 -58.46 -20.10
CA PRO A 17 -8.14 -59.26 -21.32
C PRO A 17 -8.57 -58.51 -22.60
N LEU A 18 -8.06 -59.05 -23.72
CA LEU A 18 -8.30 -58.71 -25.13
C LEU A 18 -9.69 -59.19 -25.65
N ILE A 19 -10.01 -58.71 -26.87
CA ILE A 19 -10.95 -59.19 -27.93
C ILE A 19 -12.11 -58.19 -28.15
N ALA A 20 -12.55 -57.78 -29.35
CA ALA A 20 -12.07 -57.70 -30.75
C ALA A 20 -13.15 -56.97 -31.58
N CYS A 21 -12.79 -56.52 -32.80
CA CYS A 21 -13.66 -56.21 -33.96
C CYS A 21 -14.51 -54.93 -33.99
N GLY A 22 -14.06 -54.00 -34.85
CA GLY A 22 -14.78 -53.58 -36.06
C GLY A 22 -15.92 -52.58 -35.91
N GLU A 23 -15.72 -51.34 -36.37
CA GLU A 23 -16.46 -50.72 -37.49
C GLU A 23 -16.03 -49.26 -37.68
N ALA A 24 -16.09 -48.80 -38.94
CA ALA A 24 -15.63 -47.49 -39.37
C ALA A 24 -16.47 -46.38 -38.72
N ALA A 25 -15.82 -45.47 -37.98
CA ALA A 25 -16.43 -44.26 -37.47
C ALA A 25 -15.97 -43.05 -38.28
N GLU A 26 -16.95 -42.39 -38.89
CA GLU A 26 -16.87 -41.13 -39.62
C GLU A 26 -16.22 -40.04 -38.76
N ALA A 27 -15.35 -39.22 -39.37
CA ALA A 27 -14.64 -38.16 -38.67
C ALA A 27 -15.64 -37.10 -38.13
N ALA A 28 -15.67 -36.92 -36.81
CA ALA A 28 -16.50 -35.91 -36.17
C ALA A 28 -16.06 -34.48 -36.58
N PRO A 29 -17.01 -33.56 -36.82
CA PRO A 29 -16.70 -32.19 -37.21
C PRO A 29 -15.92 -31.47 -36.09
N GLN A 30 -14.84 -30.77 -36.46
CA GLN A 30 -14.07 -29.93 -35.54
C GLN A 30 -14.94 -28.80 -35.01
N GLN A 31 -15.17 -28.81 -33.69
CA GLN A 31 -15.76 -27.72 -32.96
C GLN A 31 -14.74 -26.58 -32.86
N THR A 32 -14.86 -25.57 -33.70
CA THR A 32 -14.10 -24.32 -33.53
C THR A 32 -14.71 -23.56 -32.35
N SER A 33 -13.95 -23.39 -31.27
CA SER A 33 -14.32 -22.51 -30.17
C SER A 33 -14.52 -21.08 -30.68
N PRO A 34 -15.55 -20.35 -30.21
CA PRO A 34 -15.71 -18.95 -30.55
C PRO A 34 -14.51 -18.15 -30.05
N ALA A 35 -14.06 -17.19 -30.86
CA ALA A 35 -13.05 -16.23 -30.46
C ALA A 35 -13.56 -15.47 -29.22
N SER A 36 -12.80 -15.52 -28.13
CA SER A 36 -13.10 -14.75 -26.93
C SER A 36 -13.09 -13.26 -27.28
N GLU A 37 -14.12 -12.55 -26.82
CA GLU A 37 -14.19 -11.09 -26.89
C GLU A 37 -12.96 -10.47 -26.20
N PRO A 38 -12.35 -9.40 -26.72
CA PRO A 38 -11.20 -8.78 -26.08
C PRO A 38 -11.58 -8.35 -24.67
N ALA A 39 -10.76 -8.73 -23.68
CA ALA A 39 -10.95 -8.25 -22.32
C ALA A 39 -10.96 -6.71 -22.34
N PRO A 40 -11.87 -6.05 -21.61
CA PRO A 40 -11.87 -4.61 -21.50
C PRO A 40 -10.49 -4.14 -21.01
N ALA A 41 -9.98 -3.07 -21.61
CA ALA A 41 -8.74 -2.45 -21.16
C ALA A 41 -8.88 -2.11 -19.68
N ALA A 42 -7.90 -2.50 -18.87
CA ALA A 42 -7.84 -2.04 -17.48
C ALA A 42 -7.85 -0.50 -17.49
N ASP A 43 -8.61 0.09 -16.57
CA ASP A 43 -8.58 1.54 -16.38
C ASP A 43 -7.13 1.98 -16.16
N PRO A 44 -6.70 3.11 -16.76
CA PRO A 44 -5.33 3.57 -16.62
C PRO A 44 -5.01 3.84 -15.14
N GLU A 45 -3.82 3.40 -14.70
CA GLU A 45 -3.31 3.73 -13.36
C GLU A 45 -3.23 5.25 -13.19
N LYS A 46 -3.75 5.76 -12.07
CA LYS A 46 -3.65 7.16 -11.64
C LYS A 46 -2.22 7.51 -11.29
N THR A 47 -1.75 8.64 -11.79
CA THR A 47 -0.44 9.22 -11.43
C THR A 47 -0.55 10.08 -10.17
N ILE A 48 0.58 10.53 -9.61
CA ILE A 48 0.58 11.49 -8.50
C ILE A 48 -0.07 12.83 -8.91
N GLU A 49 0.08 13.27 -10.15
CA GLU A 49 -0.55 14.47 -10.68
C GLU A 49 -2.08 14.33 -10.67
N ASP A 50 -2.60 13.17 -11.08
CA ASP A 50 -4.05 12.92 -11.06
C ASP A 50 -4.63 13.03 -9.64
N ILE A 51 -3.92 12.48 -8.64
CA ILE A 51 -4.32 12.54 -7.23
C ILE A 51 -4.18 13.96 -6.68
N ALA A 52 -3.08 14.65 -6.98
CA ALA A 52 -2.88 16.02 -6.54
C ALA A 52 -3.95 16.97 -7.12
N ASP A 53 -4.33 16.78 -8.37
CA ASP A 53 -5.39 17.56 -9.01
C ASP A 53 -6.77 17.26 -8.41
N SER A 54 -7.10 15.99 -8.16
CA SER A 54 -8.40 15.62 -7.56
C SER A 54 -8.57 16.18 -6.15
N GLU A 55 -7.50 16.14 -5.35
CA GLU A 55 -7.51 16.60 -3.95
C GLU A 55 -7.22 18.09 -3.78
N ASN A 56 -7.10 18.83 -4.90
CA ASN A 56 -6.65 20.22 -4.88
C ASN A 56 -5.41 20.39 -3.98
N SER A 57 -4.44 19.51 -4.18
CA SER A 57 -3.21 19.40 -3.43
C SER A 57 -2.03 19.99 -4.18
N ARG A 58 -0.94 20.26 -3.46
CA ARG A 58 0.38 20.48 -4.06
C ARG A 58 1.15 19.17 -4.02
N ILE A 59 1.86 18.84 -5.09
CA ILE A 59 2.84 17.75 -5.05
C ILE A 59 4.00 18.16 -4.14
N GLY A 60 4.22 17.38 -3.10
CA GLY A 60 5.22 17.63 -2.09
C GLY A 60 6.65 17.47 -2.61
N GLU A 61 7.54 18.33 -2.14
CA GLU A 61 8.97 18.34 -2.45
C GLU A 61 9.72 17.88 -1.19
N PHE A 62 10.55 16.85 -1.32
CA PHE A 62 11.40 16.41 -0.22
C PHE A 62 12.44 17.48 0.12
N GLN A 63 12.80 17.60 1.40
CA GLN A 63 13.71 18.62 1.94
C GLN A 63 13.24 20.07 1.71
N HIS A 64 11.98 20.26 1.32
CA HIS A 64 11.36 21.57 1.24
C HIS A 64 10.66 21.91 2.55
N SER A 65 10.90 23.12 3.06
CA SER A 65 10.27 23.58 4.29
C SER A 65 8.88 24.14 4.03
N TYR A 66 7.87 23.45 4.54
CA TYR A 66 6.48 23.90 4.59
C TYR A 66 6.16 24.52 5.94
N PHE A 67 5.16 25.41 5.98
CA PHE A 67 4.68 25.97 7.23
C PHE A 67 3.76 24.99 7.97
N LEU A 68 4.00 24.78 9.28
CA LEU A 68 3.09 24.05 10.16
C LEU A 68 2.22 25.04 10.95
N PRO A 69 0.89 25.05 10.77
CA PRO A 69 0.01 25.79 11.66
C PRO A 69 -0.11 25.10 13.03
N PRO A 70 -0.20 25.83 14.16
CA PRO A 70 -0.29 27.29 14.27
C PRO A 70 1.05 28.05 14.15
N SER A 71 2.17 27.35 14.28
CA SER A 71 3.50 27.95 14.13
C SER A 71 4.55 26.87 13.88
N GLY A 72 5.61 27.26 13.17
CA GLY A 72 6.75 26.39 12.88
C GLY A 72 6.83 26.04 11.41
N GLY A 73 7.81 25.22 11.08
CA GLY A 73 7.95 24.64 9.76
C GLY A 73 8.32 23.18 9.88
N PHE A 74 8.02 22.44 8.84
CA PHE A 74 8.49 21.07 8.70
C PHE A 74 8.97 20.83 7.28
N SER A 75 9.99 19.98 7.14
CA SER A 75 10.39 19.43 5.86
C SER A 75 10.19 17.93 5.89
N ILE A 76 9.67 17.33 4.82
CA ILE A 76 9.57 15.88 4.70
C ILE A 76 10.85 15.37 4.04
N GLU A 77 11.50 14.41 4.67
CA GLU A 77 12.70 13.76 4.14
C GLU A 77 12.34 12.53 3.30
N SER A 78 11.33 11.77 3.75
CA SER A 78 10.86 10.58 3.04
C SER A 78 9.45 10.19 3.46
N VAL A 79 8.75 9.50 2.56
CA VAL A 79 7.50 8.79 2.84
C VAL A 79 7.70 7.32 2.47
N THR A 80 7.56 6.41 3.42
CA THR A 80 7.87 4.98 3.19
C THR A 80 6.86 4.08 3.88
N TYR A 81 6.42 3.03 3.17
CA TYR A 81 5.61 1.97 3.74
C TYR A 81 6.49 0.93 4.43
N TYR A 82 6.07 0.53 5.63
CA TYR A 82 6.65 -0.58 6.38
C TYR A 82 5.54 -1.56 6.78
N PRO A 83 5.69 -2.87 6.52
CA PRO A 83 4.73 -3.86 7.00
C PRO A 83 4.72 -3.91 8.54
N GLU A 84 5.88 -3.69 9.17
CA GLU A 84 6.05 -3.56 10.61
C GLU A 84 7.03 -2.43 10.93
N PHE A 85 6.73 -1.66 11.98
CA PHE A 85 7.58 -0.55 12.44
C PHE A 85 7.68 -0.58 13.97
N ASP A 86 8.90 -0.69 14.49
CA ASP A 86 9.16 -0.79 15.92
C ASP A 86 9.28 0.60 16.56
N VAL A 87 8.40 0.91 17.51
CA VAL A 87 8.45 2.14 18.32
C VAL A 87 8.92 1.86 19.76
N LYS A 88 9.74 0.83 19.94
CA LYS A 88 10.33 0.28 21.18
C LYS A 88 9.33 -0.43 22.10
N GLU A 89 8.24 0.23 22.47
CA GLU A 89 7.25 -0.34 23.39
C GLU A 89 6.22 -1.22 22.68
N LYS A 90 6.10 -1.06 21.37
CA LYS A 90 5.13 -1.75 20.52
C LYS A 90 5.68 -1.84 19.09
N VAL A 91 5.34 -2.92 18.41
CA VAL A 91 5.46 -3.02 16.96
C VAL A 91 4.13 -2.62 16.34
N LEU A 92 4.15 -1.60 15.50
CA LEU A 92 3.02 -1.14 14.69
C LEU A 92 2.98 -1.93 13.38
N LYS A 93 1.78 -2.12 12.82
CA LYS A 93 1.57 -2.82 11.55
C LYS A 93 1.10 -1.85 10.48
N ASN A 94 1.42 -2.18 9.22
CA ASN A 94 1.04 -1.45 8.01
C ASN A 94 1.19 0.07 8.18
N VAL A 95 2.44 0.51 8.30
CA VAL A 95 2.80 1.87 8.68
C VAL A 95 3.27 2.64 7.46
N ILE A 96 2.71 3.82 7.24
CA ILE A 96 3.35 4.87 6.45
C ILE A 96 4.13 5.75 7.40
N ALA A 97 5.46 5.66 7.33
CA ALA A 97 6.37 6.50 8.09
C ALA A 97 6.77 7.70 7.22
N VAL A 98 6.40 8.89 7.68
CA VAL A 98 6.81 10.16 7.08
C VAL A 98 7.93 10.72 7.96
N GLU A 99 9.17 10.61 7.49
CA GLU A 99 10.32 11.20 8.17
C GLU A 99 10.30 12.71 7.94
N ALA A 100 10.42 13.49 9.01
CA ALA A 100 10.31 14.94 8.96
C ALA A 100 11.36 15.65 9.81
N VAL A 101 11.80 16.81 9.36
CA VAL A 101 12.59 17.77 10.14
C VAL A 101 11.64 18.85 10.66
N SER A 102 11.42 18.89 11.98
CA SER A 102 10.53 19.83 12.66
C SER A 102 10.84 19.90 14.15
N ASP A 103 10.28 20.91 14.83
CA ASP A 103 10.06 20.80 16.27
C ASP A 103 9.04 19.69 16.58
N PHE A 104 9.31 18.88 17.61
CA PHE A 104 8.49 17.71 17.94
C PHE A 104 7.14 18.09 18.54
N ASP A 105 7.10 19.13 19.37
CA ASP A 105 5.85 19.56 20.01
C ASP A 105 4.94 20.22 18.97
N ALA A 106 5.50 21.01 18.05
CA ALA A 106 4.76 21.57 16.91
C ALA A 106 4.22 20.47 15.99
N LEU A 107 5.03 19.45 15.66
CA LEU A 107 4.59 18.32 14.83
C LEU A 107 3.46 17.54 15.50
N LYS A 108 3.60 17.26 16.79
CA LYS A 108 2.58 16.56 17.58
C LYS A 108 1.28 17.36 17.63
N ALA A 109 1.35 18.66 17.89
CA ALA A 109 0.18 19.55 17.91
C ALA A 109 -0.52 19.57 16.55
N PHE A 110 0.24 19.69 15.45
CA PHE A 110 -0.29 19.59 14.10
C PHE A 110 -1.06 18.28 13.91
N MET A 111 -0.44 17.13 14.19
CA MET A 111 -1.05 15.82 14.01
C MET A 111 -2.32 15.62 14.85
N SER A 112 -2.37 16.16 16.08
CA SER A 112 -3.53 15.98 16.96
C SER A 112 -4.68 16.95 16.72
N GLU A 113 -4.40 18.17 16.24
CA GLU A 113 -5.39 19.26 16.21
C GLU A 113 -5.86 19.62 14.79
N ARG A 114 -5.02 19.36 13.77
CA ARG A 114 -5.25 19.82 12.39
C ARG A 114 -4.98 18.78 11.32
N GLY A 115 -4.21 17.75 11.67
CA GLY A 115 -3.77 16.69 10.79
C GLY A 115 -4.93 15.95 10.12
N THR A 116 -4.95 15.96 8.81
CA THR A 116 -5.75 15.08 7.96
C THR A 116 -4.80 14.20 7.17
N VAL A 117 -5.18 12.95 6.97
CA VAL A 117 -4.43 11.99 6.16
C VAL A 117 -5.39 11.16 5.33
N GLN A 118 -4.98 10.87 4.11
CA GLN A 118 -5.68 9.97 3.21
C GLN A 118 -4.67 9.24 2.34
N LEU A 119 -4.94 7.97 2.05
CA LEU A 119 -4.15 7.18 1.11
C LEU A 119 -4.93 6.96 -0.18
N PHE A 120 -4.20 6.89 -1.29
CA PHE A 120 -4.74 6.51 -2.59
C PHE A 120 -3.97 5.34 -3.19
N ASP A 121 -4.68 4.35 -3.70
CA ASP A 121 -4.09 3.33 -4.57
C ASP A 121 -3.97 3.84 -6.02
N LYS A 122 -3.37 3.03 -6.89
CA LYS A 122 -3.19 3.37 -8.29
C LYS A 122 -4.48 3.39 -9.11
N SER A 123 -5.60 2.90 -8.56
CA SER A 123 -6.92 3.03 -9.18
C SER A 123 -7.65 4.30 -8.70
N GLY A 124 -7.07 5.03 -7.73
CA GLY A 124 -7.69 6.19 -7.10
C GLY A 124 -8.65 5.82 -5.96
N ASN A 125 -8.65 4.57 -5.48
CA ASN A 125 -9.44 4.22 -4.31
C ASN A 125 -8.80 4.80 -3.05
N GLU A 126 -9.65 5.31 -2.16
CA GLU A 126 -9.27 6.05 -0.97
C GLU A 126 -9.24 5.16 0.28
N TYR A 127 -8.39 5.52 1.24
CA TYR A 127 -8.42 4.98 2.60
C TYR A 127 -8.17 6.06 3.64
N TYR A 128 -9.04 6.12 4.66
CA TYR A 128 -9.05 7.16 5.69
C TYR A 128 -8.85 6.61 7.11
N ASN A 129 -9.05 5.30 7.31
CA ASN A 129 -9.16 4.71 8.65
C ASN A 129 -7.76 4.40 9.23
N LEU A 130 -6.98 5.46 9.43
CA LEU A 130 -5.63 5.40 9.96
C LEU A 130 -5.61 5.92 11.39
N SER A 131 -4.89 5.20 12.26
CA SER A 131 -4.37 5.78 13.48
C SER A 131 -3.14 6.61 13.16
N SER A 132 -2.85 7.63 13.97
CA SER A 132 -1.71 8.52 13.76
C SER A 132 -0.93 8.76 15.05
N GLY A 133 0.36 9.09 14.92
CA GLY A 133 1.18 9.48 16.06
C GLY A 133 2.54 10.05 15.63
N ALA A 134 3.05 11.01 16.41
CA ALA A 134 4.42 11.50 16.24
C ALA A 134 5.38 10.61 17.04
N TRP A 135 6.50 10.20 16.44
CA TRP A 135 7.51 9.39 17.09
C TRP A 135 8.91 9.96 16.86
N ARG A 136 9.71 10.02 17.94
CA ARG A 136 11.10 10.46 17.90
C ARG A 136 12.02 9.29 18.17
N ASP A 137 12.81 8.93 17.18
CA ASP A 137 13.92 8.00 17.34
C ASP A 137 15.16 8.75 17.87
N ALA A 138 15.34 8.74 19.19
CA ALA A 138 16.46 9.41 19.83
C ALA A 138 17.83 8.76 19.52
N GLU A 139 17.86 7.51 19.05
CA GLU A 139 19.13 6.83 18.76
C GLU A 139 19.70 7.25 17.40
N ASN A 140 18.82 7.49 16.43
CA ASN A 140 19.18 7.88 15.08
C ASN A 140 18.94 9.37 14.77
N ASP A 141 18.48 10.14 15.76
CA ASP A 141 18.10 11.56 15.65
C ASP A 141 17.07 11.80 14.54
N ARG A 142 16.01 10.98 14.52
CA ARG A 142 14.96 11.05 13.51
C ARG A 142 13.60 11.35 14.12
N LEU A 143 12.79 12.06 13.36
CA LEU A 143 11.43 12.40 13.74
C LEU A 143 10.46 11.93 12.67
N TYR A 144 9.36 11.32 13.11
CA TYR A 144 8.39 10.69 12.25
C TYR A 144 6.97 11.16 12.56
N MET A 145 6.19 11.36 11.49
CA MET A 145 4.74 11.22 11.53
C MET A 145 4.41 9.79 11.09
N LEU A 146 3.80 9.02 11.97
CA LEU A 146 3.41 7.64 11.71
C LEU A 146 1.92 7.57 11.46
N TYR A 147 1.52 6.90 10.38
CA TYR A 147 0.14 6.57 10.06
C TYR A 147 0.03 5.05 9.92
N TYR A 148 -0.87 4.41 10.66
CA TYR A 148 -0.89 2.96 10.78
C TYR A 148 -2.29 2.39 10.96
N THR A 149 -2.48 1.13 10.56
CA THR A 149 -3.74 0.40 10.66
C THR A 149 -3.52 -1.11 10.73
N ASP A 150 -4.49 -1.84 11.26
CA ASP A 150 -4.48 -3.32 11.23
C ASP A 150 -4.87 -3.88 9.85
N GLU A 151 -5.44 -3.04 8.97
CA GLU A 151 -5.79 -3.41 7.60
C GLU A 151 -4.56 -3.38 6.66
N ASP A 152 -4.57 -4.22 5.62
CA ASP A 152 -3.51 -4.21 4.61
C ASP A 152 -3.65 -2.97 3.72
N ILE A 153 -2.61 -2.13 3.71
CA ILE A 153 -2.50 -0.94 2.85
C ILE A 153 -1.29 -1.02 1.91
N SER A 154 -0.72 -2.21 1.71
CA SER A 154 0.47 -2.42 0.87
C SER A 154 0.27 -2.06 -0.61
N ASN A 155 -0.98 -2.01 -1.08
CA ASN A 155 -1.34 -1.60 -2.45
C ASN A 155 -1.46 -0.08 -2.63
N TYR A 156 -1.57 0.70 -1.54
CA TYR A 156 -1.64 2.16 -1.62
C TYR A 156 -0.28 2.73 -2.05
N SER A 157 -0.33 3.78 -2.89
CA SER A 157 0.85 4.33 -3.57
C SER A 157 1.05 5.82 -3.29
N TYR A 158 0.01 6.53 -2.86
CA TYR A 158 0.08 7.96 -2.57
C TYR A 158 -0.49 8.27 -1.19
N ILE A 159 0.07 9.28 -0.54
CA ILE A 159 -0.46 9.86 0.69
C ILE A 159 -0.75 11.34 0.48
N VAL A 160 -1.87 11.79 1.00
CA VAL A 160 -2.26 13.21 1.05
C VAL A 160 -2.31 13.64 2.51
N ILE A 161 -1.56 14.67 2.86
CA ILE A 161 -1.41 15.19 4.23
C ILE A 161 -1.91 16.64 4.27
N GLY A 162 -2.58 17.05 5.34
CA GLY A 162 -3.05 18.42 5.56
C GLY A 162 -3.50 18.62 7.02
N GLN A 163 -4.22 19.67 7.39
CA GLN A 163 -4.48 20.89 6.62
C GLN A 163 -3.42 21.97 6.88
N PHE A 164 -2.71 22.34 5.82
CA PHE A 164 -1.75 23.44 5.78
C PHE A 164 -2.42 24.78 5.49
N ASP A 165 -1.71 25.86 5.78
CA ASP A 165 -2.13 27.21 5.44
C ASP A 165 -2.01 27.44 3.92
N SER A 166 -3.14 27.72 3.26
CA SER A 166 -3.21 27.93 1.82
C SER A 166 -2.48 29.19 1.36
N GLU A 167 -2.35 30.22 2.21
CA GLU A 167 -1.59 31.44 1.89
C GLU A 167 -0.07 31.17 1.79
N LYS A 168 0.38 30.07 2.40
CA LYS A 168 1.79 29.64 2.40
C LYS A 168 2.08 28.52 1.42
N ASN A 169 1.07 28.03 0.70
CA ASN A 169 1.17 26.84 -0.12
C ASN A 169 0.39 26.98 -1.45
N ASP A 170 0.55 28.11 -2.14
CA ASP A 170 -0.02 28.38 -3.47
C ASP A 170 -1.54 28.15 -3.58
N GLY A 171 -2.28 28.44 -2.51
CA GLY A 171 -3.73 28.24 -2.44
C GLY A 171 -4.18 26.82 -2.09
N LYS A 172 -3.24 25.89 -1.90
CA LYS A 172 -3.48 24.47 -1.60
C LYS A 172 -3.36 24.20 -0.10
N THR A 173 -4.27 23.41 0.46
CA THR A 173 -4.27 23.09 1.91
C THR A 173 -3.69 21.72 2.22
N THR A 174 -3.30 20.95 1.20
CA THR A 174 -2.74 19.60 1.36
C THR A 174 -1.45 19.45 0.55
N LEU A 175 -0.69 18.42 0.90
CA LEU A 175 0.49 17.97 0.16
C LEU A 175 0.32 16.50 -0.22
N THR A 176 0.57 16.15 -1.48
CA THR A 176 0.56 14.76 -1.99
C THR A 176 1.99 14.26 -2.17
N TYR A 177 2.27 13.04 -1.71
CA TYR A 177 3.55 12.35 -1.90
C TYR A 177 3.35 10.92 -2.40
N GLU A 178 4.32 10.43 -3.17
CA GLU A 178 4.45 8.99 -3.44
C GLU A 178 4.99 8.26 -2.21
N ILE A 179 4.52 7.03 -2.02
CA ILE A 179 4.94 6.16 -0.93
C ILE A 179 6.03 5.22 -1.46
N ALA A 180 7.25 5.37 -0.96
CA ALA A 180 8.34 4.45 -1.25
C ALA A 180 8.10 3.08 -0.56
N ARG A 181 8.68 2.02 -1.13
CA ARG A 181 8.55 0.64 -0.64
C ARG A 181 9.91 -0.04 -0.56
#